data_AF-A0AA97M5N6-F1
#
_entry.id   AF-A0AA97M5N6-F1
#
_cell.length_a   1.000
_cell.length_b   1.000
_cell.length_c   1.000
_cell.angle_alpha   90.00
_cell.angle_beta   90.00
_cell.angle_gamma   90.00
#
_symmetry.space_group_name_H-M   'P 1'
#
loop_
_entity.id
_entity.type
_entity.pdbx_description
1 polymer ?
#
loop_
_entity_poly.entity_id
_entity_poly.type
_entity_poly.pdbx_seq_one_letter_code
_entity_poly.pdbx_strand_id
1 'polypeptide(L)'
;MYFLEKLDASVSGYRNIYFGMNLFGEEVGIVYKDNYLLDAGVSFSCRPGGLAILWKGSAVDVPELPPQVDIIDRLGDSFVIASRLLAARGMEEGDELSEREVNAWIVDEFGRIQRSLFLGNEFSHLSADRDGNIWVGYRDKPSWWRVPFEEGADGEDDRVSFLPGLLRWSAEGRVNWTLPSQGTSGEFFSCYALNSGPLGTVAALDHENLVVHVDVDGSTSMFPSTVIAPQGIAFDGEKFVFLGNYGLRRKRTSRVGFDLISVGIVKNGKIEIQDISRVVMPNGDPLPHFPQGVSCAGKSIMMNFGDPGVVFKLVL
;
A
#
# COMPACT_ATOMS: atom_id res chain seq x y z
N MET A 1 -5.71 -15.96 -19.61
CA MET A 1 -5.01 -14.67 -19.82
C MET A 1 -5.93 -13.57 -19.32
N TYR A 2 -5.37 -12.62 -18.57
CA TYR A 2 -6.09 -11.45 -18.07
C TYR A 2 -5.59 -10.21 -18.79
N PHE A 3 -6.50 -9.39 -19.29
CA PHE A 3 -6.17 -8.18 -20.02
C PHE A 3 -6.22 -6.98 -19.09
N LEU A 4 -5.25 -6.09 -19.23
CA LEU A 4 -5.29 -4.80 -18.57
C LEU A 4 -6.21 -3.83 -19.31
N GLU A 5 -6.85 -2.97 -18.53
CA GLU A 5 -7.50 -1.76 -19.01
C GLU A 5 -6.51 -0.59 -18.87
N LYS A 6 -6.32 0.19 -19.93
CA LYS A 6 -5.49 1.41 -19.88
C LYS A 6 -6.34 2.57 -19.38
N LEU A 7 -5.83 3.29 -18.40
CA LEU A 7 -6.42 4.50 -17.85
C LEU A 7 -5.47 5.67 -18.14
N ASP A 8 -6.00 6.69 -18.80
CA ASP A 8 -5.29 7.92 -19.11
C ASP A 8 -5.54 8.94 -17.99
N ALA A 9 -4.62 8.98 -17.03
CA ALA A 9 -4.65 9.84 -15.86
C ALA A 9 -3.76 11.09 -16.04
N SER A 10 -3.51 11.50 -17.29
CA SER A 10 -2.69 12.67 -17.58
C SER A 10 -3.45 13.97 -17.30
N VAL A 11 -2.83 14.90 -16.58
CA VAL A 11 -3.32 16.27 -16.43
C VAL A 11 -2.32 17.24 -17.03
N SER A 12 -2.81 18.15 -17.86
CA SER A 12 -1.97 19.16 -18.50
C SER A 12 -1.28 20.02 -17.45
N GLY A 13 0.03 20.23 -17.60
CA GLY A 13 0.80 21.02 -16.66
C GLY A 13 1.30 20.22 -15.45
N TYR A 14 1.16 18.88 -15.44
CA TYR A 14 1.65 18.01 -14.37
C TYR A 14 2.31 16.69 -14.86
N ARG A 15 3.40 16.29 -14.20
CA ARG A 15 4.05 14.96 -14.30
C ARG A 15 3.66 14.08 -13.13
N ASN A 16 3.38 12.82 -13.41
CA ASN A 16 2.89 11.89 -12.40
C ASN A 16 4.02 11.21 -11.62
N ILE A 17 3.83 11.04 -10.31
CA ILE A 17 4.79 10.42 -9.39
C ILE A 17 4.28 9.03 -8.97
N TYR A 18 3.02 8.98 -8.55
CA TYR A 18 2.39 7.79 -8.03
C TYR A 18 0.88 7.84 -8.31
N PHE A 19 0.31 6.67 -8.54
CA PHE A 19 -1.12 6.47 -8.68
C PHE A 19 -1.57 5.29 -7.82
N GLY A 20 -2.66 5.51 -7.10
CA GLY A 20 -3.41 4.50 -6.40
C GLY A 20 -4.88 4.49 -6.84
N MET A 21 -5.64 3.57 -6.26
CA MET A 21 -7.11 3.68 -6.23
C MET A 21 -7.53 3.93 -4.81
N ASN A 22 -8.66 4.63 -4.68
CA ASN A 22 -9.41 4.55 -3.45
C ASN A 22 -10.23 3.27 -3.34
N LEU A 23 -10.80 3.05 -2.16
CA LEU A 23 -11.72 1.97 -1.83
C LEU A 23 -12.85 1.74 -2.86
N PHE A 24 -13.27 2.79 -3.58
CA PHE A 24 -14.34 2.74 -4.57
C PHE A 24 -13.83 2.48 -6.01
N GLY A 25 -12.53 2.26 -6.17
CA GLY A 25 -11.90 2.06 -7.47
C GLY A 25 -11.77 3.33 -8.29
N GLU A 26 -11.94 4.51 -7.67
CA GLU A 26 -11.64 5.80 -8.29
C GLU A 26 -10.14 6.07 -8.24
N GLU A 27 -9.62 6.69 -9.29
CA GLU A 27 -8.21 7.04 -9.41
C GLU A 27 -7.84 8.19 -8.47
N VAL A 28 -6.72 8.02 -7.78
CA VAL A 28 -6.09 9.05 -6.97
C VAL A 28 -4.58 9.04 -7.25
N GLY A 29 -3.97 10.21 -7.37
CA GLY A 29 -2.55 10.30 -7.71
C GLY A 29 -1.83 11.44 -7.02
N ILE A 30 -0.50 11.35 -6.97
CA ILE A 30 0.39 12.44 -6.60
C ILE A 30 1.14 12.87 -7.85
N VAL A 31 1.14 14.17 -8.13
CA VAL A 31 1.72 14.76 -9.34
C VAL A 31 2.59 15.98 -9.02
N TYR A 32 3.56 16.28 -9.89
CA TYR A 32 4.39 17.48 -9.88
C TYR A 32 3.96 18.42 -11.00
N LYS A 33 4.08 19.73 -10.82
CA LYS A 33 3.86 20.70 -11.90
C LYS A 33 4.94 20.58 -12.99
N ASP A 34 4.58 20.65 -14.28
CA ASP A 34 5.40 20.30 -15.46
C ASP A 34 6.67 21.15 -15.68
N ASN A 35 6.84 22.26 -14.97
CA ASN A 35 7.99 23.15 -15.15
C ASN A 35 9.31 22.62 -14.55
N TYR A 36 9.36 21.36 -14.10
CA TYR A 36 10.51 20.81 -13.38
C TYR A 36 11.06 19.56 -14.09
N LEU A 37 12.27 19.69 -14.62
CA LEU A 37 13.07 18.55 -15.11
C LEU A 37 13.67 17.84 -13.90
N LEU A 38 13.24 16.61 -13.65
CA LEU A 38 14.00 15.67 -12.82
C LEU A 38 15.24 15.27 -13.64
N ASP A 39 16.41 15.73 -13.22
CA ASP A 39 17.67 15.23 -13.78
C ASP A 39 17.79 13.75 -13.40
N ALA A 40 17.78 12.88 -14.42
CA ALA A 40 17.92 11.45 -14.27
C ALA A 40 19.36 11.12 -13.81
N GLY A 41 19.63 11.21 -12.51
CA GLY A 41 20.92 10.79 -11.96
C GLY A 41 21.36 11.40 -10.63
N VAL A 42 20.63 12.37 -10.06
CA VAL A 42 21.04 13.03 -8.81
C VAL A 42 19.94 12.90 -7.75
N SER A 43 20.36 12.62 -6.52
CA SER A 43 19.52 12.48 -5.34
C SER A 43 18.40 13.53 -5.26
N PHE A 44 17.21 13.08 -4.88
CA PHE A 44 15.96 13.82 -4.70
C PHE A 44 16.14 15.14 -3.93
N SER A 45 16.52 16.21 -4.63
CA SER A 45 16.50 17.58 -4.12
C SER A 45 15.46 18.37 -4.91
N CYS A 46 14.19 18.18 -4.57
CA CYS A 46 13.15 19.02 -5.15
C CYS A 46 13.15 20.39 -4.47
N ARG A 47 13.18 21.45 -5.27
CA ARG A 47 12.92 22.85 -4.89
C ARG A 47 11.74 23.38 -5.70
N PRO A 48 11.16 24.53 -5.31
CA PRO A 48 9.75 24.69 -4.95
C PRO A 48 8.82 24.62 -6.18
N GLY A 49 8.26 23.47 -6.45
CA GLY A 49 7.21 23.26 -7.44
C GLY A 49 6.22 22.31 -6.80
N GLY A 50 5.24 22.87 -6.10
CA GLY A 50 4.38 22.15 -5.17
C GLY A 50 3.84 20.84 -5.73
N LEU A 51 3.75 19.84 -4.86
CA LEU A 51 3.01 18.61 -5.14
C LEU A 51 1.54 18.97 -5.35
N ALA A 52 0.83 18.16 -6.13
CA ALA A 52 -0.61 18.21 -6.20
C ALA A 52 -1.21 16.82 -6.09
N ILE A 53 -2.42 16.76 -5.55
CA ILE A 53 -3.25 15.55 -5.56
C ILE A 53 -4.05 15.57 -6.86
N LEU A 54 -3.97 14.50 -7.64
CA LEU A 54 -4.90 14.25 -8.73
C LEU A 54 -6.10 13.48 -8.20
N TRP A 55 -7.30 14.04 -8.37
CA TRP A 55 -8.54 13.35 -8.06
C TRP A 55 -9.65 13.82 -9.01
N LYS A 56 -10.42 12.85 -9.55
CA LYS A 56 -11.54 13.12 -10.47
C LYS A 56 -11.16 14.06 -11.63
N GLY A 57 -9.97 13.86 -12.20
CA GLY A 57 -9.45 14.66 -13.32
C GLY A 57 -9.01 16.09 -12.95
N SER A 58 -9.01 16.46 -11.67
CA SER A 58 -8.60 17.77 -11.18
C SER A 58 -7.36 17.67 -10.30
N ALA A 59 -6.43 18.62 -10.46
CA ALA A 59 -5.25 18.73 -9.62
C ALA A 59 -5.46 19.77 -8.50
N VAL A 60 -5.15 19.40 -7.26
CA VAL A 60 -5.22 20.28 -6.08
C VAL A 60 -3.82 20.43 -5.50
N ASP A 61 -3.28 21.65 -5.53
CA ASP A 61 -1.91 21.93 -5.05
C ASP A 61 -1.82 21.74 -3.53
N VAL A 62 -0.74 21.08 -3.08
CA VAL A 62 -0.39 20.79 -1.69
C VAL A 62 1.07 21.18 -1.45
N PRO A 63 1.39 22.49 -1.43
CA PRO A 63 2.77 22.98 -1.44
C PRO A 63 3.56 22.65 -0.16
N GLU A 64 2.86 22.31 0.92
CA GLU A 64 3.44 22.00 2.23
C GLU A 64 3.97 20.57 2.34
N LEU A 65 3.59 19.68 1.41
CA LEU A 65 4.07 18.30 1.44
C LEU A 65 5.54 18.18 1.02
N PRO A 66 6.30 17.27 1.65
CA PRO A 66 7.66 17.01 1.24
C PRO A 66 7.69 16.24 -0.10
N PRO A 67 8.68 16.49 -0.95
CA PRO A 67 8.78 15.86 -2.29
C PRO A 67 9.04 14.35 -2.26
N GLN A 68 9.29 13.77 -1.10
CA GLN A 68 9.57 12.35 -0.94
C GLN A 68 8.31 11.48 -0.78
N VAL A 69 7.10 12.07 -0.81
CA VAL A 69 5.85 11.30 -0.73
C VAL A 69 5.68 10.40 -1.95
N ASP A 70 5.24 9.17 -1.70
CA ASP A 70 5.19 8.13 -2.72
C ASP A 70 4.05 7.13 -2.53
N ILE A 71 3.13 7.40 -1.61
CA ILE A 71 1.88 6.67 -1.42
C ILE A 71 0.75 7.67 -1.15
N ILE A 72 -0.43 7.42 -1.73
CA ILE A 72 -1.67 8.13 -1.45
C ILE A 72 -2.84 7.15 -1.46
N ASP A 73 -3.80 7.39 -0.58
CA ASP A 73 -5.13 6.78 -0.62
C ASP A 73 -6.19 7.79 -0.14
N ARG A 74 -7.47 7.49 -0.40
CA ARG A 74 -8.61 8.28 0.05
C ARG A 74 -9.04 7.85 1.45
N LEU A 75 -9.16 8.83 2.34
CA LEU A 75 -9.59 8.66 3.71
C LEU A 75 -10.89 9.45 3.95
N GLY A 76 -12.04 8.84 3.68
CA GLY A 76 -13.33 9.52 3.76
C GLY A 76 -13.41 10.72 2.82
N ASP A 77 -13.54 11.92 3.39
CA ASP A 77 -13.53 13.20 2.65
C ASP A 77 -12.12 13.80 2.46
N SER A 78 -11.08 13.15 3.01
CA SER A 78 -9.68 13.56 2.94
C SER A 78 -8.80 12.54 2.20
N PHE A 79 -7.51 12.80 2.12
CA PHE A 79 -6.49 11.92 1.55
C PHE A 79 -5.48 11.61 2.63
N VAL A 80 -5.01 10.37 2.69
CA VAL A 80 -3.82 10.00 3.45
C VAL A 80 -2.66 9.89 2.48
N ILE A 81 -1.59 10.63 2.73
CA ILE A 81 -0.39 10.67 1.91
C ILE A 81 0.79 10.29 2.77
N ALA A 82 1.69 9.47 2.27
CA ALA A 82 2.82 9.00 3.05
C ALA A 82 4.12 8.89 2.23
N SER A 83 5.24 8.82 2.95
CA SER A 83 6.58 8.65 2.39
C SER A 83 7.30 7.47 3.01
N ARG A 84 7.54 6.42 2.22
CA ARG A 84 8.36 5.28 2.64
C ARG A 84 9.82 5.65 2.84
N LEU A 85 10.32 6.62 2.05
CA LEU A 85 11.71 7.07 2.16
C LEU A 85 11.98 7.79 3.47
N LEU A 86 11.03 8.61 3.95
CA LEU A 86 11.15 9.26 5.25
C LEU A 86 11.01 8.24 6.38
N ALA A 87 10.13 7.23 6.21
CA ALA A 87 10.03 6.10 7.13
C ALA A 87 11.35 5.32 7.28
N ALA A 88 12.18 5.22 6.22
CA ALA A 88 13.43 4.46 6.24
C ALA A 88 14.62 5.19 6.91
N ARG A 89 14.48 6.46 7.34
CA ARG A 89 15.63 7.24 7.83
C ARG A 89 16.12 6.90 9.25
N GLY A 90 15.42 6.02 9.97
CA GLY A 90 15.80 5.57 11.31
C GLY A 90 15.69 6.67 12.38
N MET A 91 15.43 6.28 13.63
CA MET A 91 15.64 7.16 14.78
C MET A 91 17.14 7.20 15.10
N GLU A 92 17.73 8.40 15.23
CA GLU A 92 19.01 8.52 15.93
C GLU A 92 18.76 8.27 17.42
N GLU A 93 19.64 7.51 18.09
CA GLU A 93 19.53 7.22 19.53
C GLU A 93 19.52 8.53 20.35
N GLY A 94 18.35 8.98 20.81
CA GLY A 94 18.22 10.14 21.69
C GLY A 94 16.84 10.82 21.64
N ASP A 95 16.07 10.63 22.71
CA ASP A 95 14.88 11.34 23.24
C ASP A 95 13.95 12.19 22.33
N GLU A 96 12.66 11.87 22.47
CA GLU A 96 11.45 12.55 21.95
C GLU A 96 11.18 12.44 20.44
N LEU A 97 9.90 12.19 20.08
CA LEU A 97 9.44 12.26 18.69
C LEU A 97 9.67 13.69 18.19
N SER A 98 10.83 13.95 17.59
CA SER A 98 11.08 15.27 17.02
C SER A 98 10.11 15.49 15.85
N GLU A 99 9.71 16.74 15.55
CA GLU A 99 8.93 17.09 14.36
C GLU A 99 9.53 16.55 13.03
N ARG A 100 10.76 16.01 13.08
CA ARG A 100 11.48 15.38 11.96
C ARG A 100 11.03 13.95 11.63
N GLU A 101 10.09 13.38 12.38
CA GLU A 101 9.67 11.98 12.21
C GLU A 101 8.34 11.83 11.45
N VAL A 102 7.70 12.92 11.04
CA VAL A 102 6.48 12.86 10.23
C VAL A 102 6.76 12.16 8.90
N ASN A 103 5.98 11.12 8.61
CA ASN A 103 6.06 10.37 7.35
C ASN A 103 4.70 10.12 6.71
N ALA A 104 3.62 10.62 7.31
CA ALA A 104 2.29 10.64 6.70
C ALA A 104 1.51 11.92 7.05
N TRP A 105 0.56 12.27 6.19
CA TRP A 105 -0.25 13.48 6.28
C TRP A 105 -1.69 13.16 5.89
N ILE A 106 -2.64 13.77 6.60
CA ILE A 106 -4.03 13.83 6.19
C ILE A 106 -4.27 15.18 5.54
N VAL A 107 -4.70 15.16 4.28
CA VAL A 107 -4.91 16.35 3.46
C VAL A 107 -6.36 16.41 3.03
N ASP A 108 -7.02 17.56 3.21
CA ASP A 108 -8.41 17.72 2.76
C ASP A 108 -8.52 17.85 1.24
N GLU A 109 -9.76 17.89 0.74
CA GLU A 109 -10.05 18.08 -0.69
C GLU A 109 -9.58 19.43 -1.26
N PHE A 110 -9.18 20.38 -0.42
CA PHE A 110 -8.66 21.69 -0.80
C PHE A 110 -7.13 21.78 -0.71
N GLY A 111 -6.45 20.67 -0.42
CA GLY A 111 -4.99 20.61 -0.34
C GLY A 111 -4.43 21.14 0.98
N ARG A 112 -5.24 21.25 2.05
CA ARG A 112 -4.78 21.68 3.36
C ARG A 112 -4.42 20.48 4.22
N ILE A 113 -3.24 20.53 4.84
CA ILE A 113 -2.82 19.51 5.81
C ILE A 113 -3.67 19.67 7.07
N GLN A 114 -4.52 18.69 7.34
CA GLN A 114 -5.32 18.60 8.56
C GLN A 114 -4.54 17.96 9.71
N ARG A 115 -3.63 17.03 9.39
CA ARG A 115 -2.84 16.30 10.38
C ARG A 115 -1.53 15.79 9.81
N SER A 116 -0.53 15.69 10.67
CA SER A 116 0.76 15.03 10.44
C SER A 116 0.88 13.82 11.37
N LEU A 117 1.34 12.70 10.83
CA LEU A 117 1.40 11.40 11.49
C LEU A 117 2.80 10.77 11.34
N PHE A 118 3.16 9.94 12.33
CA PHE A 118 4.24 8.98 12.21
C PHE A 118 3.65 7.57 12.23
N LEU A 119 3.68 6.88 11.10
CA LEU A 119 3.16 5.53 10.95
C LEU A 119 4.22 4.46 11.21
N GLY A 120 5.33 4.79 11.88
CA GLY A 120 6.47 3.90 12.05
C GLY A 120 7.42 3.91 10.85
N ASN A 121 8.51 3.16 10.97
CA ASN A 121 9.50 3.01 9.91
C ASN A 121 9.22 1.78 9.02
N GLU A 122 9.92 1.74 7.89
CA GLU A 122 9.98 0.58 6.99
C GLU A 122 8.62 0.00 6.54
N PHE A 123 7.57 0.83 6.41
CA PHE A 123 6.32 0.36 5.80
C PHE A 123 6.43 0.26 4.27
N SER A 124 5.78 -0.76 3.70
CA SER A 124 5.75 -1.04 2.27
C SER A 124 4.43 -0.65 1.61
N HIS A 125 3.33 -0.73 2.37
CA HIS A 125 1.97 -0.51 1.89
C HIS A 125 1.16 0.35 2.86
N LEU A 126 0.23 1.12 2.30
CA LEU A 126 -0.78 1.86 3.02
C LEU A 126 -2.09 1.73 2.25
N SER A 127 -3.19 1.55 2.98
CA SER A 127 -4.54 1.47 2.42
C SER A 127 -5.53 2.07 3.43
N ALA A 128 -6.51 2.83 2.98
CA ALA A 128 -7.55 3.38 3.82
C ALA A 128 -8.84 2.55 3.69
N ASP A 129 -9.50 2.28 4.81
CA ASP A 129 -10.80 1.61 4.80
C ASP A 129 -11.98 2.59 4.81
N ARG A 130 -13.19 2.05 4.64
CA ARG A 130 -14.44 2.83 4.57
C ARG A 130 -14.74 3.60 5.85
N ASP A 131 -14.20 3.16 6.98
CA ASP A 131 -14.49 3.70 8.31
C ASP A 131 -13.45 4.78 8.69
N GLY A 132 -12.58 5.16 7.75
CA GLY A 132 -11.57 6.19 7.97
C GLY A 132 -10.37 5.69 8.76
N ASN A 133 -10.12 4.37 8.79
CA ASN A 133 -8.89 3.83 9.33
C ASN A 133 -7.83 3.68 8.24
N ILE A 134 -6.58 3.71 8.67
CA ILE A 134 -5.39 3.60 7.84
C ILE A 134 -4.73 2.26 8.17
N TRP A 135 -4.77 1.33 7.23
CA TRP A 135 -4.04 0.07 7.28
C TRP A 135 -2.62 0.26 6.78
N VAL A 136 -1.64 -0.22 7.54
CA VAL A 136 -0.23 -0.10 7.21
C VAL A 136 0.42 -1.47 7.24
N GLY A 137 0.99 -1.86 6.10
CA GLY A 137 1.78 -3.08 5.95
C GLY A 137 3.27 -2.77 6.09
N TYR A 138 3.93 -3.46 7.02
CA TYR A 138 5.35 -3.24 7.36
C TYR A 138 6.29 -4.21 6.67
N ARG A 139 7.58 -3.87 6.61
CA ARG A 139 8.63 -4.71 6.04
C ARG A 139 9.84 -4.81 6.97
N ASP A 140 10.52 -5.95 6.89
CA ASP A 140 11.79 -6.27 7.53
C ASP A 140 11.74 -6.12 9.05
N LYS A 141 12.56 -5.23 9.62
CA LYS A 141 12.71 -5.04 11.07
C LYS A 141 12.36 -3.60 11.38
N PRO A 142 11.07 -3.23 11.30
CA PRO A 142 10.69 -1.88 11.66
C PRO A 142 11.16 -1.63 13.10
N SER A 143 12.14 -0.74 13.23
CA SER A 143 12.90 -0.52 14.45
C SER A 143 12.09 0.31 15.44
N TRP A 144 12.03 -0.13 16.70
CA TRP A 144 11.65 0.63 17.91
C TRP A 144 10.35 1.43 17.81
N TRP A 145 9.28 0.82 18.30
CA TRP A 145 7.96 1.41 18.43
C TRP A 145 7.77 1.93 19.87
N ARG A 146 7.43 3.21 20.05
CA ARG A 146 6.73 3.68 21.25
C ARG A 146 5.30 3.98 20.84
N VAL A 147 4.39 3.02 21.02
CA VAL A 147 2.96 3.29 20.81
C VAL A 147 2.42 3.95 22.07
N PRO A 148 1.87 5.17 22.01
CA PRO A 148 0.98 5.65 23.06
C PRO A 148 -0.35 4.91 22.90
N PHE A 149 -0.48 3.74 23.54
CA PHE A 149 -1.82 3.16 23.76
C PHE A 149 -2.58 4.04 24.75
N GLU A 150 -3.89 4.17 24.56
CA GLU A 150 -4.75 4.65 25.66
C GLU A 150 -4.87 3.53 26.70
N GLU A 151 -4.85 3.93 27.98
CA GLU A 151 -5.23 3.08 29.10
C GLU A 151 -6.60 2.42 28.80
N GLY A 152 -6.63 1.10 28.70
CA GLY A 152 -7.88 0.34 28.53
C GLY A 152 -8.14 -0.24 27.14
N ALA A 153 -7.19 -0.21 26.20
CA ALA A 153 -7.22 -1.15 25.08
C ALA A 153 -7.03 -2.59 25.62
N ASP A 154 -7.88 -3.50 25.20
CA ASP A 154 -8.18 -4.80 25.79
C ASP A 154 -7.05 -5.86 25.67
N GLY A 155 -5.79 -5.47 25.81
CA GLY A 155 -4.64 -6.37 25.75
C GLY A 155 -3.57 -5.99 26.77
N GLU A 156 -3.44 -6.79 27.83
CA GLU A 156 -2.23 -6.86 28.65
C GLU A 156 -1.05 -7.33 27.78
N ASP A 157 -0.36 -6.42 27.09
CA ASP A 157 1.09 -6.44 26.87
C ASP A 157 1.51 -5.08 26.29
N ASP A 158 2.22 -4.27 27.07
CA ASP A 158 2.74 -2.93 26.71
C ASP A 158 3.85 -2.98 25.62
N ARG A 159 3.86 -4.02 24.80
CA ARG A 159 4.83 -4.26 23.74
C ARG A 159 4.08 -4.64 22.48
N VAL A 160 3.84 -3.67 21.61
CA VAL A 160 3.63 -4.02 20.19
C VAL A 160 4.85 -4.83 19.78
N SER A 161 4.59 -6.06 19.33
CA SER A 161 5.59 -6.95 18.76
C SER A 161 6.56 -6.15 17.90
N PHE A 162 7.86 -6.42 18.01
CA PHE A 162 8.91 -5.75 17.20
C PHE A 162 8.62 -5.83 15.69
N LEU A 163 7.73 -6.73 15.28
CA LEU A 163 7.48 -7.15 13.90
C LEU A 163 5.96 -7.33 13.69
N PRO A 164 5.20 -6.23 13.59
CA PRO A 164 3.74 -6.30 13.57
C PRO A 164 3.18 -6.87 12.26
N GLY A 165 3.93 -6.79 11.16
CA GLY A 165 3.49 -7.14 9.81
C GLY A 165 2.39 -6.22 9.25
N LEU A 166 1.31 -6.03 10.01
CA LEU A 166 0.12 -5.25 9.67
C LEU A 166 -0.44 -4.55 10.92
N LEU A 167 -0.72 -3.25 10.83
CA LEU A 167 -1.43 -2.49 11.84
C LEU A 167 -2.61 -1.72 11.24
N ARG A 168 -3.60 -1.41 12.07
CA ARG A 168 -4.64 -0.43 11.76
C ARG A 168 -4.49 0.79 12.66
N TRP A 169 -4.49 1.94 12.02
CA TRP A 169 -4.40 3.25 12.65
C TRP A 169 -5.72 4.00 12.47
N SER A 170 -6.12 4.78 13.45
CA SER A 170 -7.16 5.78 13.28
C SER A 170 -6.59 7.01 12.55
N ALA A 171 -7.48 7.84 12.00
CA ALA A 171 -7.11 9.12 11.40
C ALA A 171 -6.40 10.06 12.40
N GLU A 172 -6.57 9.86 13.70
CA GLU A 172 -5.91 10.63 14.75
C GLU A 172 -4.46 10.20 15.00
N GLY A 173 -4.00 9.10 14.39
CA GLY A 173 -2.67 8.54 14.60
C GLY A 173 -2.60 7.54 15.75
N ARG A 174 -3.71 6.92 16.12
CA ARG A 174 -3.76 5.91 17.20
C ARG A 174 -3.85 4.51 16.62
N VAL A 175 -3.06 3.57 17.14
CA VAL A 175 -3.25 2.16 16.79
C VAL A 175 -4.52 1.66 17.45
N ASN A 176 -5.46 1.14 16.66
CA ASN A 176 -6.76 0.65 17.14
C ASN A 176 -7.06 -0.79 16.72
N TRP A 177 -6.09 -1.48 16.12
CA TRP A 177 -6.06 -2.92 15.90
C TRP A 177 -4.63 -3.37 15.59
N THR A 178 -4.29 -4.56 16.07
CA THR A 178 -3.06 -5.27 15.76
C THR A 178 -3.39 -6.68 15.30
N LEU A 179 -2.52 -7.28 14.49
CA LEU A 179 -2.69 -8.67 14.10
C LEU A 179 -2.65 -9.55 15.36
N PRO A 180 -3.71 -10.34 15.65
CA PRO A 180 -3.74 -11.18 16.84
C PRO A 180 -2.56 -12.15 16.84
N SER A 181 -1.82 -12.21 17.95
CA SER A 181 -0.72 -13.18 18.14
C SER A 181 -1.21 -14.59 18.44
N GLN A 182 -2.51 -14.76 18.74
CA GLN A 182 -3.07 -16.05 19.15
C GLN A 182 -3.17 -17.02 17.95
N GLY A 183 -2.31 -18.03 17.95
CA GLY A 183 -2.32 -19.13 16.98
C GLY A 183 -1.14 -19.11 16.00
N THR A 184 -0.38 -18.02 15.92
CA THR A 184 0.84 -17.94 15.12
C THR A 184 2.04 -17.79 16.05
N SER A 185 2.92 -18.79 16.08
CA SER A 185 4.11 -18.79 16.96
C SER A 185 5.25 -17.89 16.45
N GLY A 186 5.04 -17.10 15.40
CA GLY A 186 6.10 -16.38 14.72
C GLY A 186 5.84 -14.90 14.54
N GLU A 187 6.96 -14.22 14.32
CA GLU A 187 7.04 -12.80 14.01
C GLU A 187 6.75 -12.57 12.52
N PHE A 188 6.00 -11.51 12.19
CA PHE A 188 5.66 -11.16 10.81
C PHE A 188 6.62 -10.07 10.33
N PHE A 189 7.58 -10.42 9.48
CA PHE A 189 8.57 -9.44 9.03
C PHE A 189 8.02 -8.61 7.88
N SER A 190 7.19 -9.16 7.00
CA SER A 190 6.81 -8.45 5.77
C SER A 190 5.36 -8.64 5.36
N CYS A 191 4.68 -7.52 5.13
CA CYS A 191 3.50 -7.42 4.30
C CYS A 191 3.93 -7.22 2.83
N TYR A 192 3.57 -8.19 1.99
CA TYR A 192 3.89 -8.21 0.56
C TYR A 192 2.85 -7.51 -0.30
N ALA A 193 1.59 -7.55 0.13
CA ALA A 193 0.48 -6.87 -0.53
C ALA A 193 -0.61 -6.55 0.48
N LEU A 194 -1.27 -5.40 0.29
CA LEU A 194 -2.36 -4.91 1.13
C LEU A 194 -3.46 -4.36 0.23
N ASN A 195 -4.71 -4.57 0.63
CA ASN A 195 -5.88 -4.11 -0.08
C ASN A 195 -7.05 -3.91 0.89
N SER A 196 -7.63 -2.71 0.92
CA SER A 196 -8.92 -2.45 1.55
C SER A 196 -10.01 -2.33 0.50
N GLY A 197 -11.20 -2.83 0.81
CA GLY A 197 -12.36 -2.71 -0.05
C GLY A 197 -13.68 -2.75 0.71
N PRO A 198 -14.82 -2.77 -0.01
CA PRO A 198 -16.15 -2.83 0.62
C PRO A 198 -16.40 -4.07 1.48
N LEU A 199 -15.55 -5.12 1.34
CA LEU A 199 -15.66 -6.41 2.01
C LEU A 199 -14.55 -6.61 3.07
N GLY A 200 -13.98 -5.51 3.56
CA GLY A 200 -12.92 -5.52 4.56
C GLY A 200 -11.53 -5.35 3.94
N THR A 201 -10.52 -5.67 4.74
CA THR A 201 -9.11 -5.53 4.38
C THR A 201 -8.46 -6.91 4.26
N VAL A 202 -7.68 -7.12 3.21
CA VAL A 202 -6.88 -8.33 3.01
C VAL A 202 -5.40 -7.97 2.88
N ALA A 203 -4.54 -8.78 3.48
CA ALA A 203 -3.10 -8.61 3.43
C ALA A 203 -2.39 -9.95 3.23
N ALA A 204 -1.37 -9.99 2.36
CA ALA A 204 -0.48 -11.13 2.22
C ALA A 204 0.79 -10.90 3.05
N LEU A 205 1.08 -11.81 3.96
CA LEU A 205 2.19 -11.74 4.90
C LEU A 205 3.21 -12.87 4.64
N ASP A 206 4.43 -12.67 5.12
CA ASP A 206 5.55 -13.59 4.91
C ASP A 206 5.53 -14.81 5.82
N HIS A 207 5.16 -14.63 7.09
CA HIS A 207 5.06 -15.73 8.03
C HIS A 207 4.04 -16.77 7.52
N GLU A 208 4.51 -17.99 7.29
CA GLU A 208 3.74 -19.12 6.76
C GLU A 208 3.01 -18.85 5.42
N ASN A 209 3.39 -17.80 4.68
CA ASN A 209 2.66 -17.30 3.50
C ASN A 209 1.16 -17.09 3.78
N LEU A 210 0.85 -16.47 4.91
CA LEU A 210 -0.53 -16.23 5.34
C LEU A 210 -1.19 -15.09 4.57
N VAL A 211 -2.46 -15.26 4.26
CA VAL A 211 -3.37 -14.17 3.90
C VAL A 211 -4.27 -13.89 5.10
N VAL A 212 -4.20 -12.67 5.60
CA VAL A 212 -5.09 -12.17 6.64
C VAL A 212 -6.26 -11.47 5.97
N HIS A 213 -7.47 -11.80 6.37
CA HIS A 213 -8.69 -11.08 6.03
C HIS A 213 -9.32 -10.54 7.30
N VAL A 214 -9.44 -9.22 7.39
CA VAL A 214 -10.18 -8.53 8.44
C VAL A 214 -11.48 -8.06 7.82
N ASP A 215 -12.59 -8.64 8.25
CA ASP A 215 -13.91 -8.28 7.77
C ASP A 215 -14.32 -6.89 8.30
N VAL A 216 -15.39 -6.33 7.75
CA VAL A 216 -15.91 -5.01 8.07
C VAL A 216 -16.39 -4.88 9.51
N ASP A 217 -16.68 -5.98 10.19
CA ASP A 217 -17.02 -6.03 11.62
C ASP A 217 -15.79 -6.18 12.53
N GLY A 218 -14.59 -6.27 11.95
CA GLY A 218 -13.32 -6.46 12.65
C GLY A 218 -12.98 -7.92 12.94
N SER A 219 -13.80 -8.88 12.52
CA SER A 219 -13.45 -10.30 12.64
C SER A 219 -12.25 -10.64 11.75
N THR A 220 -11.31 -11.39 12.31
CA THR A 220 -10.05 -11.72 11.64
C THR A 220 -10.01 -13.20 11.28
N SER A 221 -9.77 -13.49 10.00
CA SER A 221 -9.48 -14.81 9.48
C SER A 221 -8.09 -14.86 8.88
N MET A 222 -7.43 -16.02 8.97
CA MET A 222 -6.09 -16.23 8.44
C MET A 222 -6.07 -17.51 7.60
N PHE A 223 -5.52 -17.42 6.39
CA PHE A 223 -5.52 -18.52 5.44
C PHE A 223 -4.12 -18.74 4.88
N PRO A 224 -3.52 -19.93 5.07
CA PRO A 224 -2.29 -20.29 4.38
C PRO A 224 -2.49 -20.27 2.85
N SER A 225 -1.49 -19.79 2.12
CA SER A 225 -1.47 -19.75 0.66
C SER A 225 -0.18 -20.35 0.11
N THR A 226 -0.24 -20.88 -1.11
CA THR A 226 0.95 -21.34 -1.85
C THR A 226 1.55 -20.24 -2.74
N VAL A 227 0.91 -19.07 -2.81
CA VAL A 227 1.43 -17.91 -3.57
C VAL A 227 2.46 -17.20 -2.74
N ILE A 228 3.68 -17.09 -3.26
CA ILE A 228 4.82 -16.55 -2.53
C ILE A 228 5.03 -15.09 -2.91
N ALA A 229 5.07 -14.24 -1.89
CA ALA A 229 5.40 -12.81 -1.98
C ALA A 229 4.64 -12.04 -3.09
N PRO A 230 3.30 -12.16 -3.20
CA PRO A 230 2.55 -11.45 -4.23
C PRO A 230 2.76 -9.92 -4.13
N GLN A 231 2.80 -9.22 -5.26
CA GLN A 231 2.90 -7.74 -5.28
C GLN A 231 1.57 -7.05 -5.06
N GLY A 232 0.49 -7.73 -5.39
CA GLY A 232 -0.87 -7.21 -5.31
C GLY A 232 -1.83 -8.32 -4.92
N ILE A 233 -2.89 -7.94 -4.24
CA ILE A 233 -3.94 -8.84 -3.79
C ILE A 233 -5.29 -8.15 -3.99
N ALA A 234 -6.24 -8.84 -4.62
CA ALA A 234 -7.62 -8.39 -4.76
C ALA A 234 -8.56 -9.45 -4.15
N PHE A 235 -9.70 -8.99 -3.63
CA PHE A 235 -10.70 -9.86 -3.02
C PHE A 235 -12.11 -9.44 -3.46
N ASP A 236 -12.90 -10.40 -3.93
CA ASP A 236 -14.25 -10.15 -4.43
C ASP A 236 -15.38 -10.61 -3.50
N GLY A 237 -15.04 -11.19 -2.35
CA GLY A 237 -15.95 -11.81 -1.39
C GLY A 237 -15.88 -13.34 -1.37
N GLU A 238 -15.41 -13.95 -2.45
CA GLU A 238 -15.31 -15.40 -2.60
C GLU A 238 -13.89 -15.82 -3.00
N LYS A 239 -13.25 -15.04 -3.88
CA LYS A 239 -11.98 -15.33 -4.50
C LYS A 239 -10.93 -14.31 -4.09
N PHE A 240 -9.74 -14.83 -3.86
CA PHE A 240 -8.50 -14.07 -3.76
C PHE A 240 -7.80 -14.10 -5.10
N VAL A 241 -7.36 -12.93 -5.57
CA VAL A 241 -6.53 -12.83 -6.77
C VAL A 241 -5.21 -12.19 -6.43
N PHE A 242 -4.14 -12.90 -6.78
CA PHE A 242 -2.78 -12.49 -6.49
C PHE A 242 -2.08 -12.07 -7.77
N LEU A 243 -1.46 -10.89 -7.76
CA LEU A 243 -0.52 -10.46 -8.78
C LEU A 243 0.90 -10.80 -8.33
N GLY A 244 1.61 -11.55 -9.18
CA GLY A 244 2.97 -11.98 -8.92
C GLY A 244 3.02 -13.30 -8.14
N ASN A 245 4.11 -14.04 -8.37
CA ASN A 245 4.48 -15.19 -7.57
C ASN A 245 6.01 -15.33 -7.59
N TYR A 246 6.68 -14.71 -6.63
CA TYR A 246 8.14 -14.74 -6.57
C TYR A 246 8.57 -16.00 -5.84
N GLY A 247 9.00 -17.00 -6.61
CA GLY A 247 9.70 -18.13 -6.02
C GLY A 247 10.92 -17.65 -5.24
N LEU A 248 11.13 -18.17 -4.03
CA LEU A 248 12.24 -17.81 -3.12
C LEU A 248 13.65 -18.06 -3.68
N ARG A 249 13.81 -18.56 -4.91
CA ARG A 249 15.12 -18.86 -5.51
C ARG A 249 15.14 -18.70 -7.02
N ARG A 250 15.75 -17.61 -7.49
CA ARG A 250 16.83 -17.54 -8.49
C ARG A 250 17.31 -16.09 -8.51
N LYS A 251 18.57 -15.86 -8.90
CA LYS A 251 19.31 -14.58 -8.85
C LYS A 251 18.40 -13.35 -8.90
N ARG A 252 18.65 -12.33 -8.06
CA ARG A 252 17.95 -11.02 -7.98
C ARG A 252 17.63 -10.34 -9.33
N THR A 253 18.24 -10.81 -10.42
CA THR A 253 18.08 -10.34 -11.80
C THR A 253 17.05 -11.10 -12.64
N SER A 254 16.58 -12.30 -12.27
CA SER A 254 15.48 -12.99 -12.98
C SER A 254 14.16 -12.79 -12.22
N ARG A 255 13.51 -11.65 -12.44
CA ARG A 255 12.13 -11.42 -11.97
C ARG A 255 11.18 -12.24 -12.86
N VAL A 256 11.13 -13.54 -12.65
CA VAL A 256 10.17 -14.43 -13.32
C VAL A 256 8.88 -14.41 -12.51
N GLY A 257 7.74 -14.30 -13.18
CA GLY A 257 6.44 -14.48 -12.55
C GLY A 257 5.79 -13.21 -12.00
N PHE A 258 6.33 -12.02 -12.26
CA PHE A 258 5.65 -10.74 -11.94
C PHE A 258 4.38 -10.53 -12.75
N ASP A 259 4.28 -11.20 -13.90
CA ASP A 259 3.16 -11.19 -14.82
C ASP A 259 2.16 -12.33 -14.56
N LEU A 260 2.31 -13.08 -13.46
CA LEU A 260 1.38 -14.14 -13.10
C LEU A 260 0.19 -13.60 -12.30
N ILE A 261 -0.99 -14.11 -12.62
CA ILE A 261 -2.21 -13.97 -11.84
C ILE A 261 -2.57 -15.35 -11.31
N SER A 262 -2.72 -15.47 -10.00
CA SER A 262 -3.22 -16.69 -9.35
C SER A 262 -4.59 -16.40 -8.74
N VAL A 263 -5.60 -17.21 -9.05
CA VAL A 263 -6.94 -17.09 -8.47
C VAL A 263 -7.16 -18.24 -7.51
N GLY A 264 -7.47 -17.93 -6.25
CA GLY A 264 -7.69 -18.90 -5.19
C GLY A 264 -9.02 -18.70 -4.49
N ILE A 265 -9.51 -19.77 -3.88
CA ILE A 265 -10.70 -19.78 -3.01
C ILE A 265 -10.35 -20.45 -1.69
N VAL A 266 -11.05 -20.10 -0.62
CA VAL A 266 -10.86 -20.75 0.68
C VAL A 266 -11.53 -22.12 0.67
N LYS A 267 -10.75 -23.16 0.94
CA LYS A 267 -11.21 -24.55 1.12
C LYS A 267 -10.46 -25.17 2.28
N ASN A 268 -11.19 -25.74 3.23
CA ASN A 268 -10.62 -26.39 4.42
C ASN A 268 -9.63 -25.49 5.20
N GLY A 269 -9.96 -24.20 5.36
CA GLY A 269 -9.16 -23.24 6.12
C GLY A 269 -7.88 -22.74 5.43
N LYS A 270 -7.69 -23.01 4.15
CA LYS A 270 -6.54 -22.52 3.35
C LYS A 270 -6.99 -22.02 1.99
N ILE A 271 -6.16 -21.22 1.33
CA ILE A 271 -6.41 -20.78 -0.05
C ILE A 271 -5.92 -21.86 -1.02
N GLU A 272 -6.84 -22.42 -1.79
CA GLU A 272 -6.56 -23.36 -2.87
C GLU A 272 -6.62 -22.65 -4.23
N ILE A 273 -5.47 -22.56 -4.90
CA ILE A 273 -5.36 -21.95 -6.23
C ILE A 273 -6.09 -22.80 -7.27
N GLN A 274 -7.07 -22.20 -7.95
CA GLN A 274 -7.90 -22.82 -8.98
C GLN A 274 -7.41 -22.48 -10.40
N ASP A 275 -6.81 -21.29 -10.59
CA ASP A 275 -6.30 -20.83 -11.88
C ASP A 275 -4.97 -20.11 -11.72
N ILE A 276 -4.09 -20.29 -12.71
CA ILE A 276 -2.85 -19.52 -12.85
C ILE A 276 -2.76 -19.11 -14.32
N SER A 277 -2.75 -17.80 -14.55
CA SER A 277 -2.70 -17.19 -15.87
C SER A 277 -1.62 -16.10 -15.92
N ARG A 278 -1.35 -15.59 -17.13
CA ARG A 278 -0.57 -14.36 -17.31
C ARG A 278 -1.47 -13.15 -17.47
N VAL A 279 -1.04 -12.02 -16.90
CA VAL A 279 -1.55 -10.70 -17.24
C VAL A 279 -0.80 -10.14 -18.44
N VAL A 280 -1.53 -9.52 -19.35
CA VAL A 280 -1.02 -8.95 -20.60
C VAL A 280 -1.56 -7.53 -20.79
N MET A 281 -0.88 -6.77 -21.64
CA MET A 281 -1.30 -5.44 -22.07
C MET A 281 -2.67 -5.51 -22.77
N PRO A 282 -3.41 -4.40 -22.91
CA PRO A 282 -4.74 -4.41 -23.54
C PRO A 282 -4.75 -5.00 -24.97
N ASN A 283 -3.64 -4.85 -25.70
CA ASN A 283 -3.45 -5.39 -27.04
C ASN A 283 -2.99 -6.87 -27.07
N GLY A 284 -2.85 -7.52 -25.91
CA GLY A 284 -2.38 -8.89 -25.76
C GLY A 284 -0.86 -9.05 -25.65
N ASP A 285 -0.09 -7.97 -25.78
CA ASP A 285 1.37 -8.04 -25.66
C ASP A 285 1.80 -8.36 -24.21
N PRO A 286 2.98 -8.99 -24.00
CA PRO A 286 3.56 -9.15 -22.68
C PRO A 286 3.71 -7.80 -21.95
N LEU A 287 3.72 -7.82 -20.62
CA LEU A 287 4.05 -6.64 -19.84
C LEU A 287 5.43 -6.09 -20.23
N PRO A 288 5.59 -4.76 -20.40
CA PRO A 288 6.82 -4.17 -20.93
C PRO A 288 8.02 -4.41 -20.00
N HIS A 289 7.79 -4.40 -18.70
CA HIS A 289 8.75 -4.74 -17.64
C HIS A 289 7.99 -4.89 -16.32
N PHE A 290 8.73 -4.99 -15.22
CA PHE A 290 8.17 -5.05 -13.87
C PHE A 290 7.41 -3.76 -13.50
N PRO A 291 6.21 -3.83 -12.90
CA PRO A 291 5.49 -2.64 -12.43
C PRO A 291 6.33 -1.81 -11.46
N GLN A 292 6.50 -0.52 -11.72
CA GLN A 292 7.18 0.40 -10.80
C GLN A 292 6.34 0.71 -9.57
N GLY A 293 5.01 0.62 -9.70
CA GLY A 293 4.05 0.74 -8.60
C GLY A 293 2.90 -0.23 -8.76
N VAL A 294 2.44 -0.77 -7.64
CA VAL A 294 1.22 -1.59 -7.53
C VAL A 294 0.36 -1.03 -6.41
N SER A 295 -0.93 -0.86 -6.68
CA SER A 295 -1.95 -0.45 -5.71
C SER A 295 -3.16 -1.36 -5.85
N CYS A 296 -3.85 -1.66 -4.76
CA CYS A 296 -4.99 -2.56 -4.74
C CYS A 296 -6.15 -1.89 -4.01
N ALA A 297 -7.36 -2.01 -4.57
CA ALA A 297 -8.58 -1.58 -3.89
C ALA A 297 -9.74 -2.50 -4.27
N GLY A 298 -10.37 -3.12 -3.27
CA GLY A 298 -11.42 -4.11 -3.42
C GLY A 298 -11.10 -5.18 -4.46
N LYS A 299 -11.80 -5.12 -5.59
CA LYS A 299 -11.73 -6.08 -6.71
C LYS A 299 -10.74 -5.70 -7.80
N SER A 300 -9.83 -4.77 -7.53
CA SER A 300 -8.98 -4.19 -8.57
C SER A 300 -7.52 -4.14 -8.13
N ILE A 301 -6.63 -4.40 -9.09
CA ILE A 301 -5.18 -4.24 -8.95
C ILE A 301 -4.72 -3.25 -10.03
N MET A 302 -4.07 -2.17 -9.64
CA MET A 302 -3.43 -1.23 -10.55
C MET A 302 -1.94 -1.49 -10.66
N MET A 303 -1.42 -1.25 -11.87
CA MET A 303 -0.01 -1.30 -12.19
C MET A 303 0.40 -0.02 -12.93
N ASN A 304 1.54 0.55 -12.52
CA ASN A 304 2.21 1.62 -13.24
C ASN A 304 3.55 1.09 -13.77
N PHE A 305 3.88 1.37 -15.04
CA PHE A 305 5.12 0.94 -15.69
C PHE A 305 6.08 2.12 -15.97
N GLY A 306 6.01 3.20 -15.20
CA GLY A 306 6.91 4.35 -15.30
C GLY A 306 6.52 5.40 -16.33
N ASP A 307 5.55 5.12 -17.21
CA ASP A 307 4.97 6.12 -18.10
C ASP A 307 4.13 7.11 -17.28
N PRO A 308 4.50 8.41 -17.23
CA PRO A 308 3.76 9.38 -16.46
C PRO A 308 2.33 9.51 -16.99
N GLY A 309 1.34 9.29 -16.12
CA GLY A 309 -0.07 9.50 -16.44
C GLY A 309 -0.74 8.32 -17.11
N VAL A 310 -0.03 7.21 -17.22
CA VAL A 310 -0.58 5.96 -17.71
C VAL A 310 -0.57 4.95 -16.58
N VAL A 311 -1.74 4.43 -16.29
CA VAL A 311 -1.92 3.33 -15.34
C VAL A 311 -2.78 2.25 -15.96
N PHE A 312 -2.55 1.03 -15.51
CA PHE A 312 -3.23 -0.14 -16.00
C PHE A 312 -3.99 -0.80 -14.88
N LYS A 313 -5.26 -1.10 -15.11
CA LYS A 313 -6.14 -1.72 -14.13
C LYS A 313 -6.49 -3.14 -14.54
N LEU A 314 -6.38 -4.05 -13.58
CA LEU A 314 -6.97 -5.38 -13.64
C LEU A 314 -8.22 -5.39 -12.75
N VAL A 315 -9.37 -5.73 -13.33
CA VAL A 315 -10.66 -5.85 -12.63
C VAL A 315 -11.10 -7.30 -12.60
N LEU A 316 -11.59 -7.75 -11.44
CA LEU A 316 -12.17 -9.08 -11.24
C LEU A 316 -13.66 -9.16 -11.60
#